data_AF-A0A1I6UXL7-F1
#
_entry.id   AF-A0A1I6UXL7-F1
#
_cell.length_a   1.000
_cell.length_b   1.000
_cell.length_c   1.000
_cell.angle_alpha   90.00
_cell.angle_beta   90.00
_cell.angle_gamma   90.00
#
_symmetry.space_group_name_H-M   'P 1'
#
loop_
_entity.id
_entity.type
_entity.pdbx_description
1 polymer ?
#
loop_
_entity_poly.entity_id
_entity_poly.type
_entity_poly.pdbx_seq_one_letter_code
_entity_poly.pdbx_strand_id
1 'polypeptide(L)'
;MTIQNDVRDGDSRPLHHAKSEAPEVMYVPRYTGVQRVNHWITAILFTLLTLSGLAMFTPYLFSLTGLFGGGQATRAVHPWFGVALAISFLFLFVRFWRLNIPNKDDVEWSKKIGDVVTNREDRLPELGKYNAGQKGVFWGQTALIGVMFVTGLVIWNTYFGGLTSIETQRWALLAHSLAAVIAIAIIVVHVYAGIWVRGTGRAMVRGTVTGGWAYRHHRKWFRQMAGGPARRGSVDKRGS
;
A
#
# COMPACT_ATOMS: atom_id res chain seq x y z
N MET A 1 62.29 -43.07 -10.99
CA MET A 1 60.99 -42.51 -10.57
C MET A 1 61.05 -41.03 -10.89
N THR A 2 60.37 -40.64 -11.97
CA THR A 2 60.49 -39.32 -12.60
C THR A 2 59.41 -38.40 -12.04
N ILE A 3 59.79 -37.28 -11.42
CA ILE A 3 58.94 -36.09 -11.36
C ILE A 3 59.82 -34.92 -11.77
N GLN A 4 59.60 -34.52 -13.01
CA GLN A 4 60.20 -33.37 -13.67
C GLN A 4 59.39 -32.16 -13.20
N ASN A 5 59.96 -31.32 -12.35
CA ASN A 5 59.37 -30.01 -12.05
C ASN A 5 59.71 -29.09 -13.22
N ASP A 6 58.83 -29.08 -14.23
CA ASP A 6 58.88 -28.14 -15.34
C ASP A 6 58.56 -26.74 -14.80
N VAL A 7 59.60 -25.95 -14.63
CA VAL A 7 59.51 -24.50 -14.46
C VAL A 7 59.12 -23.94 -15.83
N ARG A 8 57.84 -23.63 -16.02
CA ARG A 8 57.36 -22.81 -17.14
C ARG A 8 56.71 -21.52 -16.63
N ASP A 9 57.39 -20.43 -16.97
CA ASP A 9 56.85 -19.17 -17.44
C ASP A 9 55.87 -18.42 -16.51
N GLY A 10 56.43 -17.58 -15.65
CA GLY A 10 56.62 -16.17 -16.01
C GLY A 10 55.44 -15.35 -16.56
N ASP A 11 54.18 -15.72 -16.35
CA ASP A 11 53.03 -14.85 -16.64
C ASP A 11 52.38 -14.36 -15.35
N SER A 12 53.07 -13.47 -14.63
CA SER A 12 52.44 -12.65 -13.60
C SER A 12 51.63 -11.54 -14.27
N ARG A 13 50.57 -11.91 -15.00
CA ARG A 13 49.53 -10.94 -15.33
C ARG A 13 49.07 -10.37 -14.00
N PRO A 14 49.14 -9.05 -13.77
CA PRO A 14 48.43 -8.49 -12.64
C PRO A 14 47.00 -8.95 -12.81
N LEU A 15 46.47 -9.69 -11.83
CA LEU A 15 45.03 -9.92 -11.75
C LEU A 15 44.46 -8.51 -11.88
N HIS A 16 43.84 -8.22 -13.03
CA HIS A 16 43.17 -6.95 -13.22
C HIS A 16 42.33 -6.78 -11.97
N HIS A 17 42.59 -5.71 -11.22
CA HIS A 17 41.69 -5.28 -10.18
C HIS A 17 40.37 -5.04 -10.91
N ALA A 18 39.55 -6.10 -11.01
CA ALA A 18 38.15 -5.98 -11.25
C ALA A 18 37.72 -5.11 -10.07
N LYS A 19 37.60 -3.81 -10.33
CA LYS A 19 36.87 -2.93 -9.43
C LYS A 19 35.62 -3.73 -9.13
N SER A 20 35.40 -4.07 -7.87
CA SER A 20 34.11 -4.55 -7.44
C SER A 20 33.17 -3.37 -7.61
N GLU A 21 32.78 -3.11 -8.85
CA GLU A 21 31.65 -2.27 -9.17
C GLU A 21 30.50 -2.97 -8.49
N ALA A 22 30.15 -2.48 -7.30
CA ALA A 22 28.99 -2.96 -6.57
C ALA A 22 27.84 -3.00 -7.59
N PRO A 23 27.13 -4.13 -7.71
CA PRO A 23 26.15 -4.30 -8.77
C PRO A 23 25.18 -3.13 -8.75
N GLU A 24 25.06 -2.44 -9.88
CA GLU A 24 24.23 -1.25 -9.99
C GLU A 24 22.80 -1.60 -9.57
N VAL A 25 22.29 -0.92 -8.54
CA VAL A 25 20.95 -1.20 -8.02
C VAL A 25 19.92 -0.67 -9.01
N MET A 26 19.34 -1.56 -9.81
CA MET A 26 18.24 -1.22 -10.70
C MET A 26 17.02 -0.73 -9.89
N TYR A 27 16.52 0.46 -10.24
CA TYR A 27 15.26 0.99 -9.71
C TYR A 27 14.13 0.88 -10.72
N VAL A 28 12.97 0.48 -10.22
CA VAL A 28 11.77 0.23 -11.01
C VAL A 28 10.67 1.19 -10.56
N PRO A 29 10.04 1.97 -11.46
CA PRO A 29 8.96 2.87 -11.09
C PRO A 29 7.71 2.08 -10.66
N ARG A 30 7.19 2.40 -9.48
CA ARG A 30 5.98 1.75 -8.91
C ARG A 30 4.80 2.72 -8.84
N TYR A 31 5.05 3.96 -8.40
CA TYR A 31 4.04 5.01 -8.24
C TYR A 31 4.51 6.37 -8.76
N THR A 32 3.64 7.04 -9.50
CA THR A 32 3.81 8.42 -9.99
C THR A 32 3.77 9.44 -8.84
N GLY A 33 4.26 10.66 -9.09
CA GLY A 33 4.24 11.74 -8.09
C GLY A 33 2.83 12.04 -7.56
N VAL A 34 1.86 12.19 -8.47
CA VAL A 34 0.46 12.47 -8.13
C VAL A 34 -0.14 11.37 -7.25
N GLN A 35 0.14 10.10 -7.55
CA GLN A 35 -0.35 8.97 -6.74
C GLN A 35 0.19 9.01 -5.31
N ARG A 36 1.46 9.38 -5.14
CA ARG A 36 2.09 9.47 -3.82
C ARG A 36 1.55 10.65 -3.03
N VAL A 37 1.44 11.82 -3.66
CA VAL A 37 0.87 13.01 -3.00
C VAL A 37 -0.55 12.74 -2.53
N ASN A 38 -1.41 12.17 -3.37
CA ASN A 38 -2.77 11.83 -2.96
C ASN A 38 -2.79 10.80 -1.82
N HIS A 39 -1.92 9.78 -1.85
CA HIS A 39 -1.78 8.83 -0.76
C HIS A 39 -1.38 9.52 0.57
N TRP A 40 -0.42 10.43 0.55
CA TRP A 40 -0.01 11.16 1.76
C TRP A 40 -1.09 12.11 2.28
N ILE A 41 -1.84 12.76 1.39
CA ILE A 41 -3.02 13.54 1.77
C ILE A 41 -4.06 12.64 2.47
N THR A 42 -4.40 11.50 1.87
CA THR A 42 -5.31 10.50 2.47
C THR A 42 -4.79 10.05 3.84
N ALA A 43 -3.49 9.73 3.96
CA ALA A 43 -2.89 9.26 5.20
C ALA A 43 -2.97 10.31 6.31
N ILE A 44 -2.63 11.57 6.01
CA ILE A 44 -2.70 12.68 6.97
C ILE A 44 -4.15 12.91 7.41
N LEU A 45 -5.11 12.96 6.48
CA LEU A 45 -6.52 13.13 6.79
C LEU A 45 -7.06 11.98 7.67
N PHE A 46 -6.70 10.74 7.36
CA PHE A 46 -7.06 9.58 8.17
C PHE A 46 -6.47 9.68 9.58
N THR A 47 -5.22 10.14 9.72
CA THR A 47 -4.60 10.37 11.04
C THR A 47 -5.34 11.46 11.81
N LEU A 48 -5.67 12.60 11.20
CA LEU A 48 -6.42 13.68 11.84
C LEU A 48 -7.81 13.20 12.29
N LEU A 49 -8.51 12.43 11.46
CA LEU A 49 -9.79 11.80 11.79
C LEU A 49 -9.67 10.78 12.93
N THR A 50 -8.62 9.97 12.92
CA THR A 50 -8.36 8.99 13.99
C THR A 50 -8.15 9.71 15.32
N LEU A 51 -7.30 10.74 15.36
CA LEU A 51 -7.00 11.47 16.59
C LEU A 51 -8.23 12.22 17.12
N SER A 52 -8.95 12.94 16.26
CA SER A 52 -10.17 13.66 16.66
C SER A 52 -11.32 12.70 17.03
N GLY A 53 -11.48 11.60 16.29
CA GLY A 53 -12.49 10.57 16.57
C GLY A 53 -12.24 9.86 17.88
N LEU A 54 -11.00 9.42 18.15
CA LEU A 54 -10.62 8.81 19.42
C LEU A 54 -10.81 9.77 20.61
N ALA A 55 -10.57 11.07 20.42
CA ALA A 55 -10.83 12.08 21.43
C ALA A 55 -12.31 12.17 21.84
N MET A 56 -13.22 11.85 20.92
CA MET A 56 -14.68 11.82 21.14
C MET A 56 -15.21 10.42 21.48
N PHE A 57 -14.43 9.37 21.23
CA PHE A 57 -14.82 7.97 21.45
C PHE A 57 -14.76 7.56 22.92
N THR A 58 -13.79 8.06 23.67
CA THR A 58 -13.61 7.73 25.09
C THR A 58 -13.09 8.91 25.89
N PRO A 59 -13.61 9.16 27.12
CA PRO A 59 -13.19 10.30 27.94
C PRO A 59 -11.70 10.26 28.31
N TYR A 60 -11.08 9.09 28.36
CA TYR A 60 -9.64 8.94 28.64
C TYR A 60 -8.74 9.61 27.60
N LEU A 61 -9.24 9.78 26.38
CA LEU A 61 -8.50 10.39 25.27
C LEU A 61 -8.96 11.83 24.98
N PHE A 62 -9.79 12.42 25.84
CA PHE A 62 -10.34 13.76 25.64
C PHE A 62 -9.26 14.85 25.52
N SER A 63 -8.09 14.64 26.15
CA SER A 63 -6.95 15.56 26.03
C SER A 63 -6.47 15.77 24.58
N LEU A 64 -6.72 14.81 23.68
CA LEU A 64 -6.42 14.94 22.25
C LEU A 64 -7.21 16.06 21.57
N THR A 65 -8.34 16.50 22.14
CA THR A 65 -9.10 17.65 21.62
C THR A 65 -8.27 18.94 21.62
N GLY A 66 -7.25 19.04 22.47
CA GLY A 66 -6.30 20.16 22.49
C GLY A 66 -5.56 20.36 21.16
N LEU A 67 -5.36 19.29 20.37
CA LEU A 67 -4.75 19.36 19.04
C LEU A 67 -5.61 20.12 18.01
N PHE A 68 -6.90 20.26 18.29
CA PHE A 68 -7.88 20.86 17.38
C PHE A 68 -8.49 22.15 17.96
N GLY A 69 -7.98 22.68 19.07
CA GLY A 69 -8.52 23.88 19.73
C GLY A 69 -9.61 23.61 20.77
N GLY A 70 -9.72 22.37 21.27
CA GLY A 70 -10.67 21.96 22.30
C GLY A 70 -11.88 21.18 21.77
N GLY A 71 -12.76 20.76 22.68
CA GLY A 71 -13.87 19.83 22.35
C GLY A 71 -14.84 20.38 21.30
N GLN A 72 -15.22 21.65 21.40
CA GLN A 72 -16.14 22.28 20.43
C GLN A 72 -15.52 22.37 19.03
N ALA A 73 -14.27 22.81 18.95
CA ALA A 73 -13.55 22.90 17.69
C ALA A 73 -13.33 21.50 17.07
N THR A 74 -12.94 20.50 17.88
CA THR A 74 -12.80 19.09 17.45
C THR A 74 -14.09 18.57 16.80
N ARG A 75 -15.23 18.77 17.47
CA ARG A 75 -16.55 18.36 16.95
C ARG A 75 -16.90 19.07 15.64
N ALA A 76 -16.52 20.34 15.50
CA ALA A 76 -16.78 21.12 14.30
C ALA A 76 -15.92 20.67 13.10
N VAL A 77 -14.62 20.42 13.30
CA VAL A 77 -13.68 20.13 12.21
C VAL A 77 -13.64 18.66 11.78
N HIS A 78 -13.90 17.72 12.69
CA HIS A 78 -13.86 16.28 12.41
C HIS A 78 -14.65 15.88 11.14
N PRO A 79 -15.94 16.23 10.97
CA PRO A 79 -16.69 15.82 9.80
C PRO A 79 -16.16 16.43 8.49
N TRP A 80 -15.56 17.63 8.53
CA TRP A 80 -14.92 18.23 7.36
C TRP A 80 -13.67 17.47 6.91
N PHE A 81 -12.85 17.00 7.86
CA PHE A 81 -11.78 16.06 7.51
C PHE A 81 -12.34 14.77 6.89
N GLY A 82 -13.51 14.32 7.34
CA GLY A 82 -14.24 13.18 6.78
C GLY A 82 -14.59 13.37 5.31
N VAL A 83 -15.16 14.53 4.96
CA VAL A 83 -15.46 14.91 3.57
C VAL A 83 -14.19 14.96 2.73
N ALA A 84 -13.14 15.62 3.22
CA ALA A 84 -11.86 15.70 2.51
C ALA A 84 -11.24 14.31 2.29
N LEU A 85 -11.31 13.42 3.30
CA LEU A 85 -10.83 12.04 3.19
C LEU A 85 -11.59 11.27 2.11
N ALA A 86 -12.92 11.36 2.10
CA ALA A 86 -13.76 10.67 1.12
C ALA A 86 -13.40 11.10 -0.31
N ILE A 87 -13.20 12.40 -0.54
CA ILE A 87 -12.80 12.94 -1.85
C ILE A 87 -11.39 12.47 -2.23
N SER A 88 -10.41 12.61 -1.34
CA SER A 88 -9.02 12.18 -1.60
C SER A 88 -8.94 10.67 -1.89
N PHE A 89 -9.64 9.85 -1.10
CA PHE A 89 -9.70 8.41 -1.28
C PHE A 89 -10.43 8.01 -2.56
N LEU A 90 -11.49 8.73 -2.97
CA LEU A 90 -12.19 8.48 -4.24
C LEU A 90 -11.23 8.57 -5.44
N PHE A 91 -10.30 9.54 -5.44
CA PHE A 91 -9.28 9.64 -6.47
C PHE A 91 -8.33 8.42 -6.46
N LEU A 92 -7.96 7.88 -5.30
CA LEU A 92 -7.19 6.63 -5.21
C LEU A 92 -8.02 5.45 -5.72
N PHE A 93 -9.29 5.37 -5.33
CA PHE A 93 -10.21 4.31 -5.75
C PHE A 93 -10.31 4.24 -7.26
N VAL A 94 -10.68 5.34 -7.93
CA VAL A 94 -10.81 5.42 -9.39
C VAL A 94 -9.51 5.03 -10.10
N ARG A 95 -8.37 5.36 -9.51
CA ARG A 95 -7.05 5.05 -10.08
C ARG A 95 -6.66 3.57 -9.93
N PHE A 96 -7.03 2.93 -8.82
CA PHE A 96 -6.47 1.64 -8.43
C PHE A 96 -7.46 0.47 -8.40
N TRP A 97 -8.77 0.69 -8.49
CA TRP A 97 -9.78 -0.37 -8.33
C TRP A 97 -9.57 -1.56 -9.30
N ARG A 98 -9.29 -1.29 -10.59
CA ARG A 98 -9.06 -2.34 -11.59
C ARG A 98 -7.84 -3.21 -11.28
N LEU A 99 -6.81 -2.62 -10.67
CA LEU A 99 -5.59 -3.34 -10.28
C LEU A 99 -5.80 -4.18 -9.02
N ASN A 100 -6.88 -3.94 -8.28
CA ASN A 100 -7.21 -4.60 -7.02
C ASN A 100 -8.37 -5.61 -7.15
N ILE A 101 -8.80 -5.93 -8.37
CA ILE A 101 -9.80 -7.00 -8.58
C ILE A 101 -9.17 -8.34 -8.13
N PRO A 102 -9.84 -9.10 -7.23
CA PRO A 102 -9.40 -10.42 -6.82
C PRO A 102 -9.28 -11.38 -8.01
N ASN A 103 -8.25 -12.20 -8.02
CA ASN A 103 -7.96 -13.19 -9.06
C ASN A 103 -7.55 -14.53 -8.43
N LYS A 104 -7.31 -15.54 -9.28
CA LYS A 104 -6.96 -16.89 -8.82
C LYS A 104 -5.67 -16.93 -7.99
N ASP A 105 -4.68 -16.11 -8.36
CA ASP A 105 -3.40 -16.01 -7.64
C ASP A 105 -3.62 -15.53 -6.19
N ASP A 106 -4.61 -14.67 -5.94
CA ASP A 106 -4.92 -14.18 -4.60
C ASP A 106 -5.49 -15.29 -3.70
N VAL A 107 -6.28 -16.20 -4.26
CA VAL A 107 -6.85 -17.34 -3.54
C VAL A 107 -5.73 -18.30 -3.14
N GLU A 108 -4.82 -18.59 -4.06
CA GLU A 108 -3.64 -19.43 -3.77
C GLU A 108 -2.72 -18.78 -2.74
N TRP A 109 -2.50 -17.48 -2.83
CA TRP A 109 -1.73 -16.73 -1.85
C TRP A 109 -2.37 -16.80 -0.46
N SER A 110 -3.70 -16.66 -0.39
CA SER A 110 -4.45 -16.69 0.87
C SER A 110 -4.40 -18.06 1.54
N LYS A 111 -4.42 -19.15 0.76
CA LYS A 111 -4.23 -20.53 1.28
C LYS A 111 -2.84 -20.75 1.90
N LYS A 112 -1.85 -19.95 1.52
CA LYS A 112 -0.45 -20.04 1.98
C LYS A 112 -0.09 -18.95 3.00
N ILE A 113 -1.07 -18.41 3.74
CA ILE A 113 -0.83 -17.33 4.70
C ILE A 113 0.23 -17.70 5.76
N GLY A 114 0.35 -18.98 6.12
CA GLY A 114 1.40 -19.50 7.01
C GLY A 114 2.82 -19.31 6.44
N ASP A 115 2.99 -19.53 5.14
CA ASP A 115 4.28 -19.29 4.45
C ASP A 115 4.55 -17.79 4.30
N VAL A 116 3.51 -16.95 4.14
CA VAL A 116 3.65 -15.49 4.14
C VAL A 116 4.21 -15.01 5.48
N VAL A 117 3.57 -15.35 6.60
CA VAL A 117 3.99 -14.86 7.93
C VAL A 117 5.34 -15.41 8.38
N THR A 118 5.77 -16.55 7.83
CA THR A 118 7.11 -17.14 8.08
C THR A 118 8.15 -16.76 7.03
N ASN A 119 7.82 -15.81 6.13
CA ASN A 119 8.72 -15.25 5.12
C ASN A 119 9.28 -16.30 4.13
N ARG A 120 8.51 -17.36 3.85
CA ARG A 120 8.83 -18.43 2.87
C ARG A 120 8.32 -18.06 1.49
N GLU A 121 8.84 -16.95 0.96
CA GLU A 121 8.33 -16.31 -0.25
C GLU A 121 8.56 -17.13 -1.53
N ASP A 122 9.51 -18.06 -1.50
CA ASP A 122 9.80 -19.03 -2.57
C ASP A 122 8.62 -19.98 -2.85
N ARG A 123 7.74 -20.18 -1.85
CA ARG A 123 6.57 -21.06 -1.95
C ARG A 123 5.31 -20.34 -2.41
N LEU A 124 5.36 -19.02 -2.53
CA LEU A 124 4.21 -18.19 -2.88
C LEU A 124 3.98 -18.17 -4.41
N PRO A 125 2.72 -18.05 -4.87
CA PRO A 125 2.44 -17.88 -6.30
C PRO A 125 3.08 -16.59 -6.83
N GLU A 126 3.33 -16.52 -8.14
CA GLU A 126 3.88 -15.32 -8.75
C GLU A 126 2.82 -14.19 -8.79
N LEU A 127 3.05 -13.14 -8.00
CA LEU A 127 2.05 -12.09 -7.78
C LEU A 127 2.11 -10.98 -8.81
N GLY A 128 0.92 -10.47 -9.17
CA GLY A 128 0.74 -9.24 -9.94
C GLY A 128 1.14 -7.99 -9.15
N LYS A 129 0.65 -6.81 -9.54
CA LYS A 129 1.09 -5.53 -8.94
C LYS A 129 0.78 -5.43 -7.45
N TYR A 130 -0.32 -6.05 -7.01
CA TYR A 130 -0.76 -6.13 -5.62
C TYR A 130 -1.04 -7.59 -5.23
N ASN A 131 -0.71 -7.94 -3.99
CA ASN A 131 -1.04 -9.24 -3.39
C ASN A 131 -2.44 -9.22 -2.73
N ALA A 132 -2.92 -10.39 -2.30
CA ALA A 132 -4.25 -10.50 -1.70
C ALA A 132 -4.42 -9.63 -0.44
N GLY A 133 -3.39 -9.53 0.41
CA GLY A 133 -3.41 -8.67 1.60
C GLY A 133 -3.58 -7.18 1.25
N GLN A 134 -2.83 -6.69 0.27
CA GLN A 134 -2.95 -5.30 -0.23
C GLN A 134 -4.33 -5.03 -0.83
N LYS A 135 -4.90 -5.99 -1.57
CA LYS A 135 -6.27 -5.90 -2.10
C LYS A 135 -7.31 -5.91 -0.98
N GLY A 136 -7.08 -6.70 0.07
CA GLY A 136 -7.91 -6.72 1.27
C GLY A 136 -7.94 -5.37 1.98
N VAL A 137 -6.78 -4.72 2.14
CA VAL A 137 -6.72 -3.33 2.66
C VAL A 137 -7.49 -2.38 1.74
N PHE A 138 -7.31 -2.46 0.42
CA PHE A 138 -7.99 -1.59 -0.54
C PHE A 138 -9.52 -1.69 -0.43
N TRP A 139 -10.07 -2.90 -0.50
CA TRP A 139 -11.52 -3.12 -0.45
C TRP A 139 -12.10 -2.90 0.95
N GLY A 140 -11.38 -3.33 1.99
CA GLY A 140 -11.78 -3.09 3.38
C GLY A 140 -11.89 -1.60 3.68
N GLN A 141 -10.88 -0.81 3.33
CA GLN A 141 -10.92 0.64 3.49
C GLN A 141 -11.99 1.30 2.62
N THR A 142 -12.19 0.84 1.38
CA THR A 142 -13.27 1.36 0.52
C THR A 142 -14.64 1.21 1.18
N ALA A 143 -14.95 0.01 1.68
CA ALA A 143 -16.22 -0.26 2.33
C ALA A 143 -16.38 0.54 3.63
N LEU A 144 -15.36 0.53 4.49
CA LEU A 144 -15.41 1.19 5.80
C LEU A 144 -15.47 2.72 5.68
N ILE A 145 -14.71 3.32 4.76
CA ILE A 145 -14.81 4.77 4.48
C ILE A 145 -16.20 5.11 3.94
N GLY A 146 -16.78 4.28 3.07
CA GLY A 146 -18.15 4.46 2.60
C GLY A 146 -19.17 4.42 3.73
N VAL A 147 -19.09 3.42 4.61
CA VAL A 147 -19.95 3.30 5.80
C VAL A 147 -19.78 4.50 6.72
N MET A 148 -18.55 4.87 7.06
CA MET A 148 -18.26 6.02 7.92
C MET A 148 -18.73 7.34 7.30
N PHE A 149 -18.58 7.52 5.99
CA PHE A 149 -19.05 8.73 5.32
C PHE A 149 -20.57 8.87 5.40
N VAL A 150 -21.32 7.81 5.04
CA VAL A 150 -22.78 7.83 5.08
C VAL A 150 -23.30 8.00 6.52
N THR A 151 -22.80 7.19 7.46
CA THR A 151 -23.20 7.30 8.87
C THR A 151 -22.78 8.63 9.49
N GLY A 152 -21.63 9.16 9.08
CA GLY A 152 -21.13 10.48 9.48
C GLY A 152 -22.08 11.61 9.05
N LEU A 153 -22.59 11.58 7.82
CA LEU A 153 -23.62 12.52 7.36
C LEU A 153 -24.90 12.42 8.20
N VAL A 154 -25.35 11.20 8.52
CA VAL A 154 -26.55 10.97 9.34
C VAL A 154 -26.43 11.58 10.74
N ILE A 155 -25.26 11.44 11.38
CA ILE A 155 -25.03 11.96 12.75
C ILE A 155 -24.51 13.40 12.77
N TRP A 156 -24.37 14.06 11.62
CA TRP A 156 -23.89 15.43 11.53
C TRP A 156 -25.02 16.43 11.77
N ASN A 157 -25.34 16.60 13.05
CA ASN A 157 -26.51 17.35 13.51
C ASN A 157 -26.59 18.80 13.04
N THR A 158 -25.44 19.48 12.87
CA THR A 158 -25.41 20.89 12.43
C THR A 158 -26.10 21.12 11.08
N TYR A 159 -25.99 20.17 10.15
CA TYR A 159 -26.54 20.32 8.79
C TYR A 159 -27.66 19.33 8.48
N PHE A 160 -27.61 18.11 9.03
CA PHE A 160 -28.48 17.01 8.62
C PHE A 160 -29.33 16.41 9.77
N GLY A 161 -29.22 16.93 10.99
CA GLY A 161 -29.86 16.35 12.17
C GLY A 161 -31.39 16.31 12.12
N GLY A 162 -32.02 17.22 11.37
CA GLY A 162 -33.46 17.23 11.17
C GLY A 162 -33.99 16.26 10.11
N LEU A 163 -33.10 15.60 9.34
CA LEU A 163 -33.49 14.73 8.22
C LEU A 163 -33.75 13.28 8.63
N THR A 164 -33.32 12.88 9.82
CA THR A 164 -33.40 11.48 10.28
C THR A 164 -33.91 11.40 11.71
N SER A 165 -34.52 10.27 12.07
CA SER A 165 -35.00 10.05 13.44
C SER A 165 -33.84 9.87 14.43
N ILE A 166 -34.10 10.13 15.72
CA ILE A 166 -33.12 9.89 16.80
C ILE A 166 -32.68 8.42 16.83
N GLU A 167 -33.60 7.48 16.61
CA GLU A 167 -33.28 6.05 16.54
C GLU A 167 -32.32 5.73 15.40
N THR A 168 -32.53 6.32 14.23
CA THR A 168 -31.61 6.19 13.09
C THR A 168 -30.22 6.74 13.43
N GLN A 169 -30.15 7.89 14.10
CA GLN A 169 -28.87 8.50 14.51
C GLN A 169 -28.12 7.64 15.53
N ARG A 170 -28.82 6.97 16.45
CA ARG A 170 -28.21 6.04 17.42
C ARG A 170 -27.55 4.85 16.72
N TRP A 171 -28.25 4.22 15.77
CA TRP A 171 -27.67 3.13 14.97
C TRP A 171 -26.52 3.61 14.09
N ALA A 172 -26.64 4.79 13.49
CA ALA A 172 -25.57 5.39 12.70
C ALA A 172 -24.33 5.67 13.55
N LEU A 173 -24.49 6.18 14.77
CA LEU A 173 -23.37 6.42 15.70
C LEU A 173 -22.65 5.12 16.06
N LEU A 174 -23.40 4.05 16.37
CA LEU A 174 -22.82 2.72 16.65
C LEU A 174 -22.06 2.17 15.44
N ALA A 175 -22.67 2.20 14.26
CA ALA A 175 -22.07 1.72 13.02
C ALA A 175 -20.81 2.52 12.65
N HIS A 176 -20.86 3.85 12.78
CA HIS A 176 -19.72 4.73 12.53
C HIS A 176 -18.55 4.39 13.45
N SER A 177 -18.84 4.24 14.75
CA SER A 177 -17.84 3.95 15.78
C SER A 177 -17.19 2.59 15.57
N LEU A 178 -17.98 1.55 15.27
CA LEU A 178 -17.45 0.21 14.97
C LEU A 178 -16.62 0.20 13.68
N ALA A 179 -17.12 0.86 12.62
CA ALA A 179 -16.40 0.96 11.36
C ALA A 179 -15.05 1.69 11.54
N ALA A 180 -15.01 2.76 12.35
CA ALA A 180 -13.79 3.49 12.65
C ALA A 180 -12.75 2.61 13.36
N VAL A 181 -13.14 1.85 14.38
CA VAL A 181 -12.22 0.93 15.10
C VAL A 181 -11.63 -0.11 14.14
N ILE A 182 -12.46 -0.72 13.29
CA ILE A 182 -11.99 -1.71 12.31
C ILE A 182 -11.08 -1.05 11.27
N ALA A 183 -11.42 0.15 10.80
CA ALA A 183 -10.62 0.88 9.82
C ALA A 183 -9.24 1.22 10.39
N ILE A 184 -9.17 1.68 11.65
CA ILE A 184 -7.92 1.96 12.37
C ILE A 184 -7.08 0.69 12.46
N ALA A 185 -7.67 -0.44 12.87
CA ALA A 185 -6.95 -1.72 12.96
C ALA A 185 -6.35 -2.15 11.61
N ILE A 186 -7.11 -2.03 10.52
CA ILE A 186 -6.61 -2.32 9.17
C ILE A 186 -5.45 -1.40 8.79
N ILE A 187 -5.52 -0.11 9.11
CA ILE A 187 -4.43 0.84 8.82
C ILE A 187 -3.18 0.53 9.65
N VAL A 188 -3.32 0.13 10.92
CA VAL A 188 -2.18 -0.32 11.74
C VAL A 188 -1.48 -1.51 11.08
N VAL A 189 -2.24 -2.52 10.64
CA VAL A 189 -1.71 -3.68 9.90
C VAL A 189 -1.06 -3.26 8.58
N HIS A 190 -1.68 -2.33 7.84
CA HIS A 190 -1.14 -1.80 6.58
C HIS A 190 0.21 -1.12 6.77
N VAL A 191 0.33 -0.25 7.78
CA VAL A 191 1.58 0.45 8.11
C VAL A 191 2.64 -0.55 8.57
N TYR A 192 2.29 -1.48 9.46
CA TYR A 192 3.18 -2.53 9.93
C TYR A 192 3.73 -3.37 8.76
N ALA A 193 2.86 -3.83 7.86
CA ALA A 193 3.27 -4.60 6.67
C ALA A 193 4.21 -3.79 5.76
N GLY A 194 3.96 -2.48 5.60
CA GLY A 194 4.83 -1.58 4.83
C GLY A 194 6.24 -1.40 5.43
N ILE A 195 6.38 -1.53 6.75
CA ILE A 195 7.65 -1.48 7.48
C ILE A 195 8.34 -2.86 7.44
N TRP A 196 7.58 -3.93 7.65
CA TRP A 196 8.07 -5.30 7.71
C TRP A 196 8.66 -5.76 6.37
N VAL A 197 7.96 -5.49 5.27
CA VAL A 197 8.47 -5.80 3.92
C VAL A 197 9.48 -4.72 3.50
N ARG A 198 10.75 -4.95 3.84
CA ARG A 198 11.88 -4.04 3.58
C ARG A 198 11.90 -3.55 2.12
N GLY A 199 12.05 -2.24 1.93
CA GLY A 199 12.06 -1.61 0.60
C GLY A 199 10.69 -1.12 0.12
N THR A 200 9.58 -1.58 0.72
CA THR A 200 8.22 -1.15 0.35
C THR A 200 7.98 0.34 0.62
N GLY A 201 8.44 0.85 1.76
CA GLY A 201 8.29 2.28 2.10
C GLY A 201 8.88 3.24 1.07
N ARG A 202 9.96 2.84 0.37
CA ARG A 202 10.56 3.64 -0.71
C ARG A 202 9.58 3.88 -1.86
N ALA A 203 8.65 2.95 -2.11
CA ALA A 203 7.64 3.13 -3.13
C ALA A 203 6.76 4.37 -2.85
N MET A 204 6.42 4.63 -1.58
CA MET A 204 5.57 5.78 -1.22
C MET A 204 6.35 7.07 -1.02
N VAL A 205 7.62 6.99 -0.62
CA VAL A 205 8.45 8.19 -0.44
C VAL A 205 9.07 8.66 -1.77
N ARG A 206 9.64 7.73 -2.55
CA ARG A 206 10.39 8.04 -3.78
C ARG A 206 9.73 7.56 -5.07
N GLY A 207 8.68 6.75 -5.00
CA GLY A 207 7.98 6.24 -6.20
C GLY A 207 8.62 5.03 -6.86
N THR A 208 9.78 4.58 -6.36
CA THR A 208 10.57 3.50 -6.94
C THR A 208 10.79 2.38 -5.94
N VAL A 209 10.97 1.16 -6.46
CA VAL A 209 11.39 -0.03 -5.73
C VAL A 209 12.65 -0.61 -6.39
N THR A 210 13.43 -1.42 -5.69
CA THR A 210 14.57 -2.10 -6.31
C THR A 210 14.08 -3.23 -7.22
N GLY A 211 14.85 -3.56 -8.26
CA GLY A 211 14.55 -4.70 -9.15
C GLY A 211 14.47 -6.02 -8.38
N GLY A 212 15.36 -6.23 -7.41
CA GLY A 212 15.32 -7.41 -6.52
C GLY A 212 14.03 -7.50 -5.70
N TRP A 213 13.53 -6.38 -5.19
CA TRP A 213 12.23 -6.33 -4.50
C TRP A 213 11.08 -6.66 -5.45
N ALA A 214 11.09 -6.09 -6.66
CA ALA A 214 10.05 -6.32 -7.67
C ALA A 214 10.02 -7.80 -8.10
N TYR A 215 11.18 -8.41 -8.30
CA TYR A 215 11.32 -9.82 -8.62
C TYR A 215 10.85 -10.74 -7.48
N ARG A 216 11.21 -10.42 -6.23
CA ARG A 216 10.90 -11.23 -5.06
C ARG A 216 9.41 -11.19 -4.69
N HIS A 217 8.81 -10.01 -4.58
CA HIS A 217 7.45 -9.87 -4.04
C HIS A 217 6.36 -9.76 -5.12
N HIS A 218 6.71 -9.38 -6.36
CA HIS A 218 5.74 -9.08 -7.43
C HIS A 218 6.24 -9.53 -8.81
N ARG A 219 6.75 -10.77 -8.89
CA ARG A 219 7.44 -11.32 -10.07
C ARG A 219 6.65 -11.22 -11.37
N LYS A 220 5.33 -11.51 -11.33
CA LYS A 220 4.44 -11.45 -12.51
C LYS A 220 4.30 -10.02 -13.01
N TRP A 221 4.15 -9.05 -12.12
CA TRP A 221 4.15 -7.63 -12.48
C TRP A 221 5.50 -7.16 -13.04
N PHE A 222 6.61 -7.58 -12.43
CA PHE A 222 7.94 -7.19 -12.89
C PHE A 222 8.21 -7.69 -14.32
N ARG A 223 7.86 -8.94 -14.63
CA ARG A 223 7.96 -9.50 -16.00
C ARG A 223 7.07 -8.75 -16.99
N GLN A 224 5.84 -8.39 -16.61
CA GLN A 224 4.95 -7.62 -17.47
C GLN A 224 5.53 -6.25 -17.84
N MET A 225 6.24 -5.60 -16.90
CA MET A 225 6.91 -4.33 -17.20
C MET A 225 8.15 -4.50 -18.06
N ALA A 226 8.91 -5.59 -17.88
CA ALA A 226 10.05 -5.91 -18.73
C ALA A 226 9.66 -6.40 -20.14
N GLY A 227 8.42 -6.89 -20.32
CA GLY A 227 7.97 -7.58 -21.53
C GLY A 227 7.07 -6.80 -22.50
N GLY A 228 6.85 -5.49 -22.35
CA GLY A 228 5.95 -4.73 -23.25
C GLY A 228 6.62 -3.64 -24.08
N PRO A 229 6.17 -3.34 -25.32
CA PRO A 229 5.77 -4.20 -26.43
C PRO A 229 6.96 -4.41 -27.39
N ALA A 230 7.74 -5.49 -27.22
CA ALA A 230 8.79 -5.87 -28.17
C ALA A 230 8.62 -7.35 -28.54
N ARG A 231 7.69 -7.59 -29.49
CA ARG A 231 7.69 -8.65 -30.52
C ARG A 231 6.32 -8.68 -31.21
N ARG A 232 5.98 -7.59 -31.90
CA ARG A 232 5.00 -7.62 -32.99
C ARG A 232 5.70 -6.98 -34.20
N GLY A 233 6.21 -7.83 -35.09
CA GLY A 233 6.70 -7.41 -36.42
C GLY A 233 8.21 -7.19 -36.57
N SER A 234 9.00 -8.27 -36.52
CA SER A 234 10.16 -8.39 -37.40
C SER A 234 10.14 -9.79 -38.02
N VAL A 235 9.11 -10.06 -38.81
CA VAL A 235 9.22 -11.08 -39.85
C VAL A 235 10.08 -10.41 -40.92
N ASP A 236 11.37 -10.76 -40.92
CA ASP A 236 12.28 -10.47 -42.01
C ASP A 236 11.71 -11.16 -43.25
N LYS A 237 11.00 -10.40 -44.08
CA LYS A 237 10.72 -10.80 -45.46
C LYS A 237 11.98 -10.56 -46.27
N ARG A 238 12.94 -11.47 -46.15
CA ARG A 238 13.96 -11.71 -47.16
C ARG A 238 13.94 -13.18 -47.51
N GLY A 239 13.40 -13.44 -48.69
CA GLY A 239 13.16 -14.75 -49.26
C GLY A 239 12.32 -14.58 -50.52
N SER A 240 12.81 -13.72 -51.41
CA SER A 240 12.50 -13.69 -52.84
C SER A 240 13.57 -14.48 -53.56
#